data_AF-A0A947F2K5-F1
#
_entry.id   AF-A0A947F2K5-F1
#
_cell.length_a   1.000
_cell.length_b   1.000
_cell.length_c   1.000
_cell.angle_alpha   90.00
_cell.angle_beta   90.00
_cell.angle_gamma   90.00
#
_symmetry.space_group_name_H-M   'P 1'
#
loop_
_entity.id
_entity.type
_entity.pdbx_description
1 polymer ?
#
loop_
_entity_poly.entity_id
_entity_poly.type
_entity_poly.pdbx_seq_one_letter_code
_entity_poly.pdbx_strand_id
1 'polypeptide(L)' 'ICLDNKIDAESHIYAGKTSEEILTAARDYKTAMIVVGCKSGKKGLSRIFKKSFSWKVVCETGLPVLVVPRL' A
#
# COMPACT_ATOMS: atom_id res chain seq x y z
N ILE A 1 2.12 19.49 -4.13
CA ILE A 1 1.39 18.63 -5.09
C ILE A 1 -0.03 18.33 -4.59
N CYS A 2 -0.27 17.61 -3.49
CA CYS A 2 -1.64 17.29 -3.06
C CYS A 2 -2.48 18.53 -2.73
N LEU A 3 -1.93 19.44 -1.93
CA LEU A 3 -2.60 20.69 -1.54
C LEU A 3 -2.90 21.60 -2.74
N ASP A 4 -1.99 21.67 -3.71
CA ASP A 4 -2.18 22.44 -4.97
C ASP A 4 -3.36 21.89 -5.78
N ASN A 5 -3.66 20.61 -5.64
CA ASN A 5 -4.80 19.93 -6.26
C ASN A 5 -6.05 19.91 -5.35
N LYS A 6 -6.05 20.66 -4.23
CA LYS A 6 -7.13 20.68 -3.22
C LYS A 6 -7.44 19.29 -2.64
N ILE A 7 -6.42 18.44 -2.56
CA ILE A 7 -6.51 17.12 -1.92
C ILE A 7 -6.09 17.30 -0.46
N ASP A 8 -7.01 16.97 0.45
CA ASP A 8 -6.70 16.87 1.87
C ASP A 8 -5.81 15.64 2.11
N ALA A 9 -4.63 15.86 2.65
CA ALA A 9 -3.58 14.85 2.74
C ALA A 9 -2.71 15.06 3.98
N GLU A 10 -2.52 13.99 4.74
CA GLU A 10 -1.64 13.93 5.90
C GLU A 10 -0.46 13.00 5.62
N SER A 11 0.74 13.39 6.09
CA SER A 11 1.93 12.56 6.00
C SER A 11 2.21 11.87 7.33
N HIS A 12 2.48 10.57 7.28
CA HIS A 12 2.81 9.78 8.47
C HIS A 12 4.14 9.06 8.28
N ILE A 13 4.97 9.05 9.33
CA ILE A 13 6.24 8.35 9.38
C ILE A 13 6.17 7.34 10.52
N TYR A 14 6.46 6.08 10.21
CA TYR A 14 6.40 4.97 11.16
C TYR A 14 7.76 4.24 11.21
N ALA A 15 8.02 3.60 12.34
CA ALA A 15 9.19 2.74 12.53
C ALA A 15 8.72 1.31 12.78
N GLY A 16 9.16 0.36 11.95
CA GLY A 16 8.72 -1.02 12.05
C GLY A 16 8.78 -1.75 10.71
N LYS A 17 8.12 -2.91 10.64
CA LYS A 17 7.97 -3.63 9.37
C LYS A 17 6.90 -2.94 8.55
N THR A 18 7.24 -2.55 7.31
CA THR A 18 6.37 -1.78 6.42
C THR A 18 4.95 -2.34 6.27
N SER A 19 4.77 -3.66 6.20
CA SER A 19 3.42 -4.26 6.06
C SER A 19 2.61 -4.11 7.33
N GLU A 20 3.21 -4.38 8.49
CA GLU A 20 2.56 -4.25 9.79
C GLU A 20 2.15 -2.79 10.04
N GLU A 21 3.06 -1.83 9.80
CA GLU A 21 2.77 -0.41 9.99
C GLU A 21 1.71 0.14 9.02
N ILE A 22 1.66 -0.33 7.76
CA ILE A 22 0.58 0.04 6.83
C ILE A 22 -0.79 -0.45 7.35
N LEU A 23 -0.85 -1.67 7.89
CA LEU A 23 -2.09 -2.22 8.43
C LEU A 23 -2.51 -1.51 9.72
N THR A 24 -1.56 -1.15 10.58
CA THR A 24 -1.81 -0.34 11.78
C THR A 24 -2.36 1.03 11.40
N ALA A 25 -1.70 1.75 10.49
CA ALA A 25 -2.19 3.03 9.99
C ALA A 25 -3.59 2.91 9.36
N ALA A 26 -3.84 1.86 8.56
CA ALA A 26 -5.16 1.67 7.97
C ALA A 26 -6.27 1.52 9.02
N ARG A 27 -5.98 0.86 10.16
CA ARG A 27 -6.92 0.73 11.29
C ARG A 27 -7.09 2.02 12.06
N ASP A 28 -5.99 2.68 12.41
CA ASP A 28 -5.99 3.89 13.25
C ASP A 28 -6.73 5.04 12.56
N TYR A 29 -6.53 5.18 11.25
CA TYR A 29 -7.16 6.22 10.42
C TYR A 29 -8.47 5.76 9.77
N LYS A 30 -8.93 4.53 10.06
CA LYS A 30 -10.18 3.95 9.54
C LYS A 30 -10.31 4.12 8.02
N THR A 31 -9.26 3.78 7.28
CA THR A 31 -9.20 4.03 5.84
C THR A 31 -10.19 3.16 5.07
N ALA A 32 -10.71 3.68 3.97
CA ALA A 32 -11.65 2.96 3.11
C ALA A 32 -10.94 2.00 2.13
N MET A 33 -9.69 2.30 1.76
CA MET A 33 -8.88 1.46 0.88
C MET A 33 -7.38 1.71 1.09
N ILE A 34 -6.56 0.78 0.60
CA ILE A 34 -5.11 0.91 0.58
C ILE A 34 -4.62 0.92 -0.87
N VAL A 35 -3.75 1.89 -1.21
CA VAL A 35 -3.09 1.95 -2.52
C VAL A 35 -1.59 1.77 -2.33
N VAL A 36 -1.00 0.77 -2.98
CA VAL A 36 0.44 0.48 -2.87
C VAL A 36 1.08 0.29 -4.24
N GLY A 37 2.30 0.79 -4.38
CA GLY A 37 3.16 0.44 -5.51
C GLY A 37 3.75 -0.96 -5.33
N CYS A 38 3.92 -1.69 -6.44
CA CYS A 38 4.67 -2.95 -6.44
C CYS A 38 5.77 -2.93 -7.50
N LYS A 39 6.94 -3.49 -7.16
CA LYS A 39 7.96 -3.81 -8.16
C LYS A 39 7.39 -4.91 -9.06
N SER A 40 7.15 -4.58 -10.33
CA SER A 40 6.85 -5.59 -11.34
C SER A 40 8.16 -6.29 -11.72
N GLY A 41 8.24 -7.60 -11.55
CA GLY A 41 9.34 -8.35 -12.17
C GLY A 41 9.15 -8.36 -13.69
N LYS A 42 10.22 -8.60 -14.47
CA LYS A 42 10.24 -8.64 -15.95
C LYS A 42 9.22 -9.58 -16.65
N LYS A 43 8.30 -10.24 -15.94
CA LYS A 43 7.24 -11.10 -16.50
C LYS A 43 5.92 -10.89 -15.75
N GLY A 44 5.14 -9.88 -16.15
CA GLY A 44 3.70 -9.75 -15.92
C GLY A 44 3.17 -9.74 -14.47
N LEU A 45 1.85 -9.53 -14.35
CA LEU A 45 1.06 -9.62 -13.10
C LEU A 45 1.24 -10.96 -12.36
N SER A 46 1.71 -12.02 -13.05
CA SER A 46 1.94 -13.35 -12.49
C SER A 46 3.07 -13.43 -11.48
N ARG A 47 3.81 -12.32 -11.27
CA ARG A 47 4.87 -12.21 -10.26
C ARG A 47 4.70 -11.01 -9.34
N ILE A 48 3.49 -10.77 -8.82
CA ILE A 48 3.41 -10.08 -7.52
C ILE A 48 4.23 -10.93 -6.56
N PHE A 49 5.39 -10.41 -6.13
CA PHE A 49 6.37 -11.17 -5.37
C PHE A 49 5.72 -11.63 -4.07
N LYS A 50 5.51 -12.94 -3.90
CA LYS A 50 4.94 -13.57 -2.67
C LYS A 50 5.69 -13.22 -1.36
N LYS A 51 6.80 -12.48 -1.43
CA LYS A 51 7.60 -12.00 -0.29
C LYS A 51 7.65 -10.48 -0.15
N SER A 52 6.96 -9.71 -0.99
CA SER A 52 6.93 -8.24 -0.86
C SER A 52 6.00 -7.80 0.26
N PHE A 53 6.24 -6.60 0.80
CA PHE A 53 5.31 -5.99 1.74
C PHE A 53 3.92 -5.79 1.12
N SER A 54 3.84 -5.45 -0.17
CA SER A 54 2.59 -5.26 -0.89
C SER A 54 1.76 -6.55 -0.94
N TRP A 55 2.40 -7.71 -1.12
CA TRP A 55 1.73 -9.01 -1.06
C TRP A 55 1.16 -9.28 0.33
N LYS A 56 1.94 -9.03 1.40
CA LYS A 56 1.47 -9.20 2.78
C LYS A 56 0.26 -8.32 3.08
N VAL A 57 0.33 -7.04 2.71
CA VAL A 57 -0.79 -6.10 2.89
C VAL A 57 -2.06 -6.61 2.20
N VAL A 58 -1.96 -7.10 0.96
CA VAL A 58 -3.10 -7.67 0.21
C VAL A 58 -3.68 -8.90 0.92
N CYS A 59 -2.85 -9.78 1.47
CA CYS A 59 -3.31 -11.01 2.11
C CYS A 59 -3.86 -10.82 3.52
N GLU A 60 -3.39 -9.82 4.26
CA GLU A 60 -3.66 -9.67 5.69
C GLU A 60 -4.74 -8.61 6.01
N THR A 61 -5.09 -7.74 5.06
CA THR A 61 -6.13 -6.71 5.27
C THR A 61 -7.54 -7.21 4.90
N GLY A 62 -8.54 -6.68 5.60
CA GLY A 62 -9.95 -6.81 5.21
C GLY A 62 -10.44 -5.69 4.27
N LEU A 63 -9.56 -4.75 3.90
CA LEU A 63 -9.89 -3.60 3.07
C LEU A 63 -9.58 -3.85 1.58
N PRO A 64 -10.27 -3.16 0.65
CA PRO A 64 -9.85 -3.14 -0.74
C PRO A 64 -8.40 -2.64 -0.91
N VAL A 65 -7.60 -3.34 -1.71
CA VAL A 65 -6.22 -2.96 -2.02
C VAL A 65 -6.02 -2.79 -3.52
N LEU A 66 -5.60 -1.60 -3.93
CA LEU A 66 -5.17 -1.32 -5.30
C LEU A 66 -3.64 -1.43 -5.40
N VAL A 67 -3.17 -2.42 -6.16
CA VAL A 67 -1.74 -2.59 -6.44
C VAL A 67 -1.41 -1.93 -7.77
N VAL A 68 -0.58 -0.89 -7.72
CA VAL A 68 -0.12 -0.17 -8.92
C VAL A 68 1.22 -0.78 -9.38
N PRO A 69 1.27 -1.48 -10.52
CA PRO A 69 2.51 -2.05 -11.04
C PRO A 69 3.40 -0.94 -11.61
N ARG A 70 4.71 -1.06 -11.41
CA ARG A 70 5.68 -0.28 -12.19
C ARG A 70 5.88 -0.95 -13.56
N LEU A 71 5.52 -0.26 -14.64
CA LEU A 71 5.78 -0.68 -16.02
C LEU A 71 7.27 -0.56 -16.37
#